data_AF-A0A349HLE6-F1
#
_entry.id   AF-A0A349HLE6-F1
#
_cell.length_a   1.000
_cell.length_b   1.000
_cell.length_c   1.000
_cell.angle_alpha   90.00
_cell.angle_beta   90.00
_cell.angle_gamma   90.00
#
_symmetry.space_group_name_H-M   'P 1'
#
loop_
_entity.id
_entity.type
_entity.pdbx_description
1 polymer ?
#
loop_
_entity_poly.entity_id
_entity_poly.type
_entity_poly.pdbx_seq_one_letter_code
_entity_poly.pdbx_strand_id
1 'polypeptide(L)' 'MSEVIHKVEEQSGVSIHREVPEKRSHENFDVGQMSSETRAAFVRVCKDGPASCTDYRHVFESILGRKVVSEILK' A
#
# COMPACT_ATOMS: atom_id res chain seq x y z
N MET A 1 -4.51 -3.57 -17.18
CA MET A 1 -5.89 -3.33 -16.68
C MET A 1 -5.86 -3.61 -15.20
N SER A 2 -6.28 -2.70 -14.33
CA SER A 2 -6.29 -2.95 -12.88
C SER A 2 -7.39 -3.96 -12.57
N GLU A 3 -7.05 -5.05 -11.88
CA GLU A 3 -8.02 -6.04 -11.41
C GLU A 3 -8.84 -5.41 -10.26
N VAL A 4 -10.16 -5.52 -10.37
CA VAL A 4 -11.14 -4.96 -9.42
C VAL A 4 -11.90 -6.13 -8.82
N ILE A 5 -11.88 -6.27 -7.49
CA ILE A 5 -12.63 -7.31 -6.79
C ILE A 5 -14.05 -6.78 -6.55
N HIS A 6 -15.03 -7.45 -7.13
CA HIS A 6 -16.42 -7.20 -6.80
C HIS A 6 -16.77 -7.89 -5.48
N LYS A 7 -17.14 -7.11 -4.46
CA LYS A 7 -17.56 -7.63 -3.15
C LYS A 7 -19.03 -7.29 -2.92
N VAL A 8 -19.84 -8.31 -2.64
CA VAL A 8 -21.24 -8.16 -2.24
C VAL A 8 -21.33 -8.39 -0.74
N GLU A 9 -21.80 -7.38 0.00
CA GLU A 9 -22.09 -7.50 1.42
C GLU A 9 -23.61 -7.60 1.59
N GLU A 10 -24.07 -8.78 2.01
CA GLU A 10 -25.47 -8.99 2.36
C GLU A 10 -25.74 -8.43 3.77
N GLN A 11 -26.63 -7.45 3.86
CA GLN A 11 -27.22 -6.97 5.11
C GLN A 11 -28.71 -7.30 5.13
N SER A 12 -29.32 -7.35 6.31
CA SER A 12 -30.75 -7.66 6.43
C SER A 12 -31.58 -6.67 5.60
N GLY A 13 -32.21 -7.17 4.53
CA GLY A 13 -33.08 -6.41 3.63
C GLY A 13 -32.40 -5.71 2.45
N VAL A 14 -31.07 -5.71 2.32
CA VAL A 14 -30.34 -5.04 1.22
C VAL A 14 -29.01 -5.72 0.88
N SER A 15 -28.68 -5.76 -0.42
CA SER A 15 -27.36 -6.17 -0.91
C SER A 15 -26.54 -4.94 -1.30
N ILE A 16 -25.37 -4.77 -0.67
CA ILE A 16 -24.46 -3.66 -0.96
C ILE A 16 -23.35 -4.15 -1.89
N HIS A 17 -23.36 -3.63 -3.11
CA HIS A 17 -22.38 -3.90 -4.15
C HIS A 17 -21.21 -2.90 -4.03
N ARG A 18 -19.99 -3.39 -3.77
CA ARG A 18 -18.77 -2.56 -3.75
C ARG A 18 -17.76 -3.09 -4.75
N GLU A 19 -17.17 -2.16 -5.50
CA GLU A 19 -15.97 -2.41 -6.30
C GLU A 19 -14.77 -1.98 -5.48
N VAL A 20 -13.97 -2.96 -5.04
CA VAL A 20 -12.77 -2.70 -4.26
C VAL A 20 -11.58 -2.96 -5.18
N PRO A 21 -10.68 -1.98 -5.37
CA PRO A 21 -9.43 -2.25 -6.08
C PRO A 21 -8.76 -3.46 -5.46
N GLU A 22 -8.30 -4.42 -6.28
CA GLU A 22 -7.62 -5.59 -5.76
C GLU A 22 -6.48 -5.15 -4.84
N LYS A 23 -6.42 -5.75 -3.64
CA LYS A 23 -5.30 -5.52 -2.74
C LYS A 23 -4.05 -6.01 -3.46
N ARG A 24 -3.24 -5.07 -3.96
CA ARG A 24 -1.95 -5.40 -4.58
C ARG A 24 -1.13 -6.16 -3.56
N SER A 25 -0.76 -7.40 -3.89
CA SER A 25 0.24 -8.12 -3.12
C SER A 25 1.59 -7.40 -3.24
N HIS A 26 2.51 -7.69 -2.33
CA HIS A 26 3.88 -7.17 -2.37
C HIS A 26 4.62 -7.52 -3.67
N GLU A 27 4.20 -8.60 -4.35
CA GLU A 27 4.73 -9.08 -5.64
C GLU A 27 4.26 -8.22 -6.82
N ASN A 28 3.10 -7.54 -6.67
CA ASN A 28 2.51 -6.68 -7.69
C ASN A 28 3.03 -5.23 -7.63
N PHE A 29 3.93 -4.92 -6.70
CA PHE A 29 4.58 -3.62 -6.61
C PHE A 29 5.85 -3.63 -7.46
N ASP A 30 5.95 -2.74 -8.45
CA ASP A 30 7.17 -2.59 -9.25
C ASP A 30 8.28 -1.97 -8.41
N VAL A 31 8.98 -2.83 -7.68
CA VAL A 31 10.17 -2.50 -6.90
C VAL A 31 11.40 -2.28 -7.80
N GLY A 32 11.30 -2.52 -9.12
CA GLY A 32 12.39 -2.38 -10.08
C GLY A 32 12.91 -0.95 -10.21
N GLN A 33 12.02 0.03 -10.01
CA GLN A 33 12.32 1.47 -10.06
C GLN A 33 12.68 2.08 -8.69
N MET A 34 12.60 1.28 -7.62
CA MET A 34 12.86 1.75 -6.26
C MET A 34 14.36 1.67 -5.93
N SER A 35 14.87 2.61 -5.12
CA SER A 35 16.24 2.48 -4.59
C SER A 35 16.37 1.21 -3.74
N SER A 36 17.59 0.71 -3.60
CA SER A 36 17.89 -0.44 -2.74
C SER A 36 17.42 -0.20 -1.30
N GLU A 37 17.54 1.02 -0.76
CA GLU A 37 17.05 1.34 0.58
C GLU A 37 15.53 1.25 0.67
N THR A 38 14.82 1.77 -0.34
CA THR A 38 13.36 1.80 -0.34
C THR A 38 12.79 0.39 -0.51
N ARG A 39 13.44 -0.45 -1.32
CA ARG A 39 13.09 -1.87 -1.45
C ARG A 39 13.29 -2.62 -0.13
N ALA A 40 14.39 -2.39 0.58
CA ALA A 40 14.63 -3.02 1.87
C ALA A 40 13.62 -2.56 2.95
N ALA A 41 13.26 -1.27 2.95
CA ALA A 41 12.21 -0.73 3.81
C ALA A 41 10.84 -1.36 3.49
N PHE A 42 10.50 -1.50 2.20
CA PHE A 42 9.26 -2.14 1.77
C PHE A 42 9.14 -3.60 2.23
N VAL A 43 10.23 -4.38 2.13
CA VAL A 43 10.25 -5.76 2.63
C VAL A 43 10.04 -5.81 4.15
N ARG A 44 10.69 -4.93 4.91
CA ARG A 44 10.48 -4.85 6.37
C ARG A 44 9.05 -4.50 6.73
N VAL A 45 8.45 -3.54 6.02
CA VAL A 45 7.09 -3.02 6.26
C VAL A 45 6.01 -4.03 5.86
N CYS A 46 6.17 -4.68 4.70
CA CYS A 46 5.11 -5.49 4.10
C CYS A 46 5.27 -7.00 4.31
N LYS A 47 6.47 -7.49 4.67
CA LYS A 47 6.77 -8.93 4.74
C LYS A 47 7.32 -9.38 6.09
N ASP A 48 8.42 -8.77 6.57
CA ASP A 48 9.23 -9.37 7.64
C ASP A 48 8.85 -8.92 9.06
N GLY A 49 8.24 -7.73 9.24
CA GLY A 49 7.55 -7.36 10.48
C GLY A 49 8.29 -6.48 11.52
N PRO A 50 9.63 -6.31 11.57
CA PRO A 50 10.26 -5.29 12.42
C PRO A 50 10.58 -4.03 11.61
N ALA A 51 9.56 -3.33 11.12
CA ALA A 51 9.75 -2.05 10.45
C ALA A 51 9.87 -0.90 11.46
N SER A 52 10.87 -0.03 11.24
CA SER A 52 11.03 1.22 11.99
C SER A 52 10.14 2.34 11.43
N CYS A 53 9.90 3.41 12.21
CA CYS A 53 9.20 4.60 11.72
C CYS A 53 9.86 5.19 10.45
N THR A 54 11.18 5.09 10.36
CA THR A 54 11.95 5.54 9.19
C THR A 54 11.64 4.71 7.95
N ASP A 55 11.40 3.40 8.11
CA ASP A 55 11.05 2.51 7.00
C ASP A 55 9.68 2.87 6.42
N TYR A 56 8.68 3.08 7.30
CA TYR A 56 7.36 3.56 6.89
C TYR A 56 7.45 4.90 6.16
N ARG A 57 8.27 5.84 6.68
CA ARG A 57 8.48 7.13 6.03
C ARG A 57 9.03 6.96 4.62
N HIS A 58 10.06 6.15 4.42
CA HIS A 58 10.64 5.91 3.09
C HIS A 58 9.63 5.30 2.12
N VAL A 59 8.86 4.31 2.57
CA VAL A 59 7.81 3.69 1.75
C VAL A 59 6.75 4.72 1.37
N PHE A 60 6.25 5.53 2.31
CA PHE A 60 5.27 6.56 2.00
C PHE A 60 5.83 7.66 1.09
N GLU A 61 7.09 8.07 1.29
CA GLU A 61 7.73 9.09 0.44
C GLU A 61 7.85 8.60 -1.01
N SER A 62 8.07 7.30 -1.22
CA SER A 62 8.13 6.68 -2.55
C SER A 62 6.78 6.61 -3.27
N ILE A 63 5.66 6.60 -2.53
CA ILE A 63 4.31 6.47 -3.08
C ILE A 63 3.64 7.84 -3.25
N LEU A 64 3.73 8.69 -2.24
CA LEU A 64 3.01 9.97 -2.15
C LEU A 64 3.89 11.19 -2.48
N GLY A 65 5.21 11.00 -2.51
CA GLY A 65 6.18 12.08 -2.67
C GLY A 65 6.57 12.74 -1.36
N ARG A 66 7.85 13.10 -1.25
CA ARG A 66 8.48 13.62 -0.01
C ARG A 66 7.75 14.82 0.62
N LYS A 67 7.28 15.75 -0.21
CA LYS A 67 6.59 16.96 0.23
C LYS A 67 5.26 16.63 0.93
N VAL A 68 4.47 15.71 0.35
CA VAL A 68 3.16 15.31 0.89
C VAL A 68 3.33 14.61 2.23
N VAL A 69 4.25 13.66 2.32
CA VAL A 69 4.53 12.94 3.57
C VAL A 69 5.04 13.87 4.67
N SER A 70 5.87 14.86 4.31
CA SER A 70 6.37 15.83 5.28
C SER A 70 5.27 16.74 5.83
N GLU A 71 4.25 17.08 5.04
CA GLU A 71 3.08 17.84 5.51
C GLU A 71 2.15 16.99 6.39
N ILE A 72 2.01 15.69 6.11
CA ILE A 72 1.17 14.78 6.92
C ILE A 72 1.79 14.48 8.29
N LEU A 73 3.12 14.37 8.36
CA LEU A 73 3.85 14.02 9.58
C LEU A 73 4.21 15.23 10.47
N LYS A 74 3.66 16.42 10.18
CA LYS A 74 3.72 17.58 11.08
C LYS A 74 2.80 17.38 12.27
#